data_AF-A0AAJ1EU94-F1
#
_entry.id   AF-A0AAJ1EU94-F1
#
_cell.length_a   1.000
_cell.length_b   1.000
_cell.length_c   1.000
_cell.angle_alpha   90.00
_cell.angle_beta   90.00
_cell.angle_gamma   90.00
#
_symmetry.space_group_name_H-M   'P 1'
#
loop_
_entity.id
_entity.type
_entity.pdbx_description
1 polymer ?
#
loop_
_entity_poly.entity_id
_entity_poly.type
_entity_poly.pdbx_seq_one_letter_code
_entity_poly.pdbx_strand_id
1 'polypeptide(L)'
;MEIIVDAYGPEEQAMGWYCYLEEKLSFPFRAKCIAERRISPLREGDKVEVTGMATESDCEHEMFVLPQWEGRALGVPLSQLKSIGVEPATKQAIEDWHYCVQQGYEF
;
A
#
# COMPACT_ATOMS: atom_id res chain seq x y z
N MET A 1 -26.74 -22.06 16.82
CA MET A 1 -25.36 -22.49 17.10
C MET A 1 -24.47 -21.52 16.38
N GLU A 2 -24.18 -20.39 17.04
CA GLU A 2 -23.30 -19.36 16.52
C GLU A 2 -21.87 -19.78 16.86
N ILE A 3 -21.16 -20.25 15.85
CA ILE A 3 -19.71 -20.39 15.91
C ILE A 3 -19.20 -19.13 15.22
N ILE A 4 -19.10 -18.03 15.96
CA ILE A 4 -18.27 -16.91 15.51
C ILE A 4 -16.85 -17.43 15.66
N VAL A 5 -16.30 -17.93 14.56
CA VAL A 5 -14.88 -18.24 14.49
C VAL A 5 -14.19 -16.88 14.43
N ASP A 6 -13.65 -16.41 15.56
CA ASP A 6 -12.73 -15.26 15.64
C ASP A 6 -11.38 -15.54 14.94
N ALA A 7 -11.39 -16.19 13.77
CA ALA A 7 -10.19 -16.56 13.00
C ALA A 7 -9.94 -15.58 11.84
N TYR A 8 -9.81 -14.30 12.19
CA TYR A 8 -9.16 -13.34 11.31
C TYR A 8 -8.18 -12.54 12.16
N GLY A 9 -7.06 -13.19 12.50
CA GLY A 9 -5.99 -12.53 13.23
C GLY A 9 -5.37 -11.39 12.41
N PRO A 10 -4.63 -10.46 13.05
CA PRO A 10 -3.88 -9.40 12.37
C PRO A 10 -3.12 -9.84 11.12
N GLU A 11 -2.42 -10.97 11.22
CA GLU A 11 -1.60 -11.56 10.16
C GLU A 11 -2.42 -11.99 8.94
N GLU A 12 -3.59 -12.60 9.16
CA GLU A 12 -4.48 -13.04 8.08
C GLU A 12 -5.11 -11.84 7.35
N GLN A 13 -5.39 -10.75 8.08
CA GLN A 13 -5.87 -9.51 7.49
C GLN A 13 -4.78 -8.84 6.65
N ALA A 14 -3.56 -8.77 7.17
CA ALA A 14 -2.40 -8.24 6.44
C ALA A 14 -2.14 -9.03 5.16
N MET A 15 -2.17 -10.36 5.24
CA MET A 15 -2.08 -11.25 4.08
C MET A 15 -3.19 -10.98 3.07
N GLY A 16 -4.43 -10.84 3.54
CA GLY A 16 -5.58 -10.54 2.68
C GLY A 16 -5.39 -9.23 1.90
N TRP A 17 -4.91 -8.18 2.56
CA TRP A 17 -4.56 -6.91 1.92
C TRP A 17 -3.40 -7.05 0.95
N TYR A 18 -2.35 -7.79 1.33
CA TYR A 18 -1.19 -8.02 0.48
C TYR A 18 -1.62 -8.70 -0.82
N CYS A 19 -2.32 -9.83 -0.76
CA CYS A 19 -2.81 -10.53 -1.94
C CYS A 19 -3.77 -9.68 -2.78
N TYR A 20 -4.69 -8.94 -2.13
CA TYR A 20 -5.62 -8.05 -2.84
C TYR A 20 -4.87 -6.97 -3.63
N LEU A 21 -3.92 -6.29 -2.99
CA LEU A 21 -3.14 -5.23 -3.63
C LEU A 21 -2.21 -5.80 -4.70
N GLU A 22 -1.58 -6.94 -4.47
CA GLU A 22 -0.70 -7.59 -5.44
C GLU A 22 -1.45 -7.97 -6.72
N GLU A 23 -2.70 -8.43 -6.60
CA GLU A 23 -3.54 -8.75 -7.76
C GLU A 23 -4.04 -7.50 -8.51
N LYS A 24 -4.36 -6.41 -7.79
CA LYS A 24 -5.04 -5.24 -8.37
C LYS A 24 -4.11 -4.13 -8.84
N LEU A 25 -2.91 -4.02 -8.29
CA LEU A 25 -1.94 -2.99 -8.67
C LEU A 25 -1.21 -3.40 -9.95
N SER A 26 -1.43 -2.64 -11.02
CA SER A 26 -0.67 -2.80 -12.27
C SER A 26 0.63 -2.01 -12.18
N PHE A 27 1.75 -2.71 -12.21
CA PHE A 27 3.08 -2.10 -12.23
C PHE A 27 3.67 -2.04 -13.65
N PRO A 28 4.50 -1.03 -13.95
CA PRO A 28 4.76 0.14 -13.14
C PRO A 28 3.62 1.17 -13.22
N PHE A 29 3.45 1.97 -12.17
CA PHE A 29 2.51 3.10 -12.19
C PHE A 29 3.09 4.36 -11.57
N ARG A 30 2.59 5.53 -12.01
CA ARG A 30 3.00 6.83 -11.46
C ARG A 30 2.16 7.21 -10.26
N ALA A 31 2.81 7.76 -9.24
CA ALA A 31 2.15 8.25 -8.04
C ALA A 31 2.72 9.60 -7.61
N LYS A 32 1.92 10.34 -6.84
CA LYS A 32 2.31 11.57 -6.14
C LYS A 32 2.31 11.31 -4.65
N CYS A 33 3.37 11.71 -3.95
CA CYS A 33 3.38 11.76 -2.49
C CYS A 33 2.40 12.86 -2.01
N ILE A 34 1.48 12.48 -1.13
CA ILE A 34 0.42 13.35 -0.57
C ILE A 34 0.51 13.50 0.95
N ALA A 35 1.39 12.74 1.61
CA ALA A 35 1.63 12.85 3.04
C ALA A 35 3.10 12.49 3.34
N GLU A 36 3.73 13.24 4.25
CA GLU A 36 5.10 12.92 4.66
C GLU A 36 5.10 11.88 5.77
N ARG A 37 6.03 10.93 5.69
CA ARG A 37 6.29 9.92 6.73
C ARG A 37 7.76 10.00 7.11
N ARG A 38 8.09 10.02 8.40
CA ARG A 38 9.49 10.11 8.88
C ARG A 38 10.38 8.96 8.37
N ILE A 39 9.79 7.82 8.06
CA ILE A 39 10.46 6.63 7.52
C ILE A 39 10.65 6.67 6.00
N SER A 40 10.08 7.67 5.33
CA SER A 40 10.13 7.85 3.88
C SER A 40 10.93 9.11 3.53
N PRO A 41 11.78 9.08 2.50
CA PRO A 41 12.49 10.27 2.02
C PRO A 41 11.60 11.19 1.18
N LEU A 42 10.41 10.73 0.78
CA LEU A 42 9.50 11.47 -0.10
C LEU A 42 8.90 12.67 0.61
N ARG A 43 8.82 13.80 -0.10
CA ARG A 43 8.14 15.01 0.33
C ARG A 43 6.79 15.14 -0.34
N GLU A 44 5.87 15.86 0.30
CA GLU A 44 4.58 16.15 -0.32
C GLU A 44 4.80 16.87 -1.66
N GLY A 45 4.21 16.34 -2.73
CA GLY A 45 4.43 16.86 -4.08
C GLY A 45 5.27 15.95 -4.98
N ASP A 46 6.16 15.15 -4.41
CA ASP A 46 7.10 14.32 -5.17
C ASP A 46 6.35 13.33 -6.06
N LYS A 47 6.83 13.18 -7.31
CA LYS A 47 6.29 12.23 -8.26
C LYS A 47 7.27 11.08 -8.42
N VAL A 48 6.78 9.87 -8.22
CA VAL A 48 7.57 8.64 -8.27
C VAL A 48 6.92 7.64 -9.21
N GLU A 49 7.72 6.73 -9.74
CA GLU A 49 7.26 5.55 -10.46
C GLU A 49 7.40 4.35 -9.55
N VAL A 50 6.27 3.73 -9.22
CA VAL A 50 6.17 2.54 -8.38
C VAL A 50 6.35 1.32 -9.26
N THR A 51 7.33 0.48 -8.92
CA THR A 51 7.72 -0.68 -9.74
C THR A 51 7.28 -2.03 -9.17
N GLY A 52 6.77 -2.07 -7.94
CA GLY A 52 6.27 -3.29 -7.30
C GLY A 52 5.80 -3.04 -5.87
N MET A 53 5.34 -4.12 -5.23
CA MET A 53 5.14 -4.17 -3.78
C MET A 53 6.44 -4.58 -3.07
N ALA A 54 6.59 -4.20 -1.79
CA ALA A 54 7.61 -4.78 -0.93
C ALA A 54 7.29 -6.25 -0.64
N THR A 55 8.16 -6.98 0.05
CA THR A 55 7.88 -8.38 0.39
C THR A 55 6.73 -8.47 1.39
N GLU A 56 6.07 -9.63 1.41
CA GLU A 56 5.00 -9.94 2.37
C GLU A 56 5.42 -9.68 3.82
N SER A 57 6.64 -10.09 4.21
CA SER A 57 7.20 -9.87 5.54
C SER A 57 7.33 -8.38 5.92
N ASP A 58 7.64 -7.52 4.93
CA ASP A 58 7.71 -6.08 5.16
C ASP A 58 6.30 -5.47 5.29
N CYS A 59 5.27 -6.16 4.79
CA CYS A 59 3.90 -5.71 4.71
C CYS A 59 2.97 -6.28 5.79
N GLU A 60 3.51 -6.98 6.80
CA GLU A 60 2.72 -7.57 7.89
C GLU A 60 1.90 -6.54 8.68
N HIS A 61 2.36 -5.28 8.75
CA HIS A 61 1.75 -4.23 9.58
C HIS A 61 1.27 -3.00 8.79
N GLU A 62 1.81 -2.76 7.60
CA GLU A 62 1.43 -1.65 6.72
C GLU A 62 1.80 -2.04 5.29
N MET A 63 1.03 -1.63 4.28
CA MET A 63 1.35 -1.97 2.89
C MET A 63 2.43 -1.05 2.33
N PHE A 64 3.57 -1.64 1.97
CA PHE A 64 4.69 -0.93 1.36
C PHE A 64 4.78 -1.22 -0.14
N VAL A 65 5.11 -0.19 -0.90
CA VAL A 65 5.44 -0.29 -2.32
C VAL A 65 6.84 0.21 -2.59
N LEU A 66 7.36 -0.13 -3.76
CA LEU A 66 8.75 0.09 -4.17
C LEU A 66 8.83 1.10 -5.32
N PRO A 67 8.77 2.42 -5.05
CA PRO A 67 9.17 3.42 -6.02
C PRO A 67 10.66 3.38 -6.33
N GLN A 68 10.99 3.76 -7.56
CA GLN A 68 12.36 4.12 -7.93
C GLN A 68 12.71 5.48 -7.32
N TRP A 69 13.74 5.51 -6.48
CA TRP A 69 14.26 6.70 -5.82
C TRP A 69 15.78 6.71 -5.87
N GLU A 70 16.37 7.75 -6.46
CA GLU A 70 17.83 7.92 -6.60
C GLU A 70 18.57 6.66 -7.13
N GLY A 71 17.95 5.94 -8.08
CA GLY A 71 18.54 4.76 -8.72
C GLY A 71 18.42 3.45 -7.94
N ARG A 72 17.62 3.42 -6.86
CA ARG A 72 17.27 2.19 -6.13
C ARG A 72 15.78 2.10 -5.85
N ALA A 73 15.29 0.88 -5.63
CA ALA A 73 13.97 0.66 -5.07
C ALA A 73 14.01 0.88 -3.54
N LEU A 74 13.02 1.61 -3.01
CA LEU A 74 12.90 1.85 -1.57
C LEU A 74 11.46 1.56 -1.13
N GLY A 75 11.29 0.82 -0.03
CA GLY A 75 9.99 0.61 0.58
C GLY A 75 9.43 1.91 1.14
N VAL A 76 8.27 2.34 0.62
CA VAL A 76 7.52 3.48 1.15
C VAL A 76 6.07 3.08 1.41
N PRO A 77 5.44 3.58 2.49
CA PRO A 77 4.02 3.35 2.74
C PRO A 77 3.13 3.72 1.56
N LEU A 78 2.26 2.81 1.12
CA LEU A 78 1.26 3.07 0.08
C LEU A 78 0.26 4.16 0.52
N SER A 79 -0.01 4.23 1.82
CA SER A 79 -0.86 5.22 2.48
C SER A 79 -0.39 6.67 2.26
N GLN A 80 0.85 6.89 1.84
CA GLN A 80 1.39 8.23 1.55
C GLN A 80 1.26 8.63 0.07
N LEU A 81 0.82 7.70 -0.79
CA LEU A 81 0.83 7.88 -2.25
C LEU A 81 -0.59 8.02 -2.82
N LYS A 82 -0.70 8.85 -3.86
CA LYS A 82 -1.88 8.96 -4.72
C LYS A 82 -1.51 8.63 -6.16
N SER A 83 -2.18 7.66 -6.77
CA SER A 83 -1.94 7.29 -8.16
C SER A 83 -2.25 8.41 -9.16
N ILE A 84 -1.51 8.46 -10.27
CA ILE A 84 -1.69 9.40 -11.37
C ILE A 84 -1.95 8.63 -12.67
N GLY A 85 -3.14 8.80 -13.25
CA GLY A 85 -3.43 8.30 -14.60
C GLY A 85 -3.37 6.79 -14.76
N VAL A 86 -3.67 6.05 -13.69
CA VAL A 86 -3.70 4.58 -13.65
C VAL A 86 -5.06 4.04 -14.08
N GLU A 87 -5.13 2.76 -14.41
CA GLU A 87 -6.40 2.11 -14.72
C GLU A 87 -7.32 2.01 -13.49
N PRO A 88 -8.64 1.83 -13.70
CA PRO A 88 -9.61 1.86 -12.60
C PRO A 88 -9.34 0.87 -11.47
N ALA A 89 -8.80 -0.32 -11.78
CA ALA A 89 -8.50 -1.35 -10.77
C ALA A 89 -7.41 -0.89 -9.78
N THR A 90 -6.25 -0.44 -10.28
CA THR A 90 -5.19 0.15 -9.44
C THR A 90 -5.69 1.33 -8.64
N LYS A 91 -6.46 2.24 -9.28
CA LYS A 91 -7.02 3.41 -8.59
C LYS A 91 -7.90 2.99 -7.42
N GLN A 92 -8.83 2.06 -7.65
CA GLN A 92 -9.76 1.58 -6.64
C GLN A 92 -9.00 0.91 -5.48
N ALA A 93 -8.04 0.05 -5.77
CA ALA A 93 -7.27 -0.66 -4.75
C ALA A 93 -6.50 0.29 -3.81
N ILE A 94 -5.94 1.38 -4.36
CA ILE A 94 -5.28 2.42 -3.57
C ILE A 94 -6.29 3.19 -2.72
N GLU A 95 -7.46 3.52 -3.27
CA GLU A 95 -8.54 4.21 -2.53
C GLU A 95 -9.10 3.34 -1.40
N ASP A 96 -9.27 2.03 -1.63
CA ASP A 96 -9.69 1.06 -0.62
C ASP A 96 -8.68 0.96 0.51
N TRP A 97 -7.39 0.91 0.19
CA TRP A 97 -6.32 0.92 1.19
C TRP A 97 -6.34 2.20 2.03
N HIS A 98 -6.49 3.37 1.39
CA HIS A 98 -6.62 4.65 2.11
C HIS A 98 -7.83 4.66 3.05
N TYR A 99 -8.97 4.11 2.60
CA TYR A 99 -10.15 3.98 3.43
C TYR A 99 -9.89 3.07 4.63
N CYS A 100 -9.25 1.91 4.43
CA CYS A 100 -8.91 0.97 5.49
C CYS A 100 -8.04 1.62 6.57
N VAL A 101 -6.94 2.28 6.16
CA VAL A 101 -6.04 3.00 7.09
C VAL A 101 -6.78 4.08 7.88
N GLN A 102 -7.69 4.82 7.25
CA GLN A 102 -8.49 5.86 7.92
C GLN A 102 -9.50 5.30 8.93
N GLN A 103 -10.00 4.07 8.73
CA GLN A 103 -10.94 3.42 9.66
C GLN A 103 -10.25 2.85 10.91
N GLY A 104 -8.95 3.11 11.07
CA GLY A 104 -8.19 2.60 12.21
C GLY A 104 -7.75 1.16 11.98
N TYR A 105 -7.17 0.90 10.81
CA TYR A 105 -6.28 -0.25 10.64
C TYR A 105 -5.10 -0.06 11.60
N GLU A 106 -5.30 -0.48 12.84
CA GLU A 106 -4.37 -0.47 13.96
C GLU A 106 -4.09 -1.93 14.31
N PHE A 107 -2.80 -2.29 14.33
CA PHE A 107 -2.30 -3.53 14.92
C PHE A 107 -1.69 -3.22 16.28
#